data_AF-A0A6L7ST95-F1
#
_entry.id   AF-A0A6L7ST95-F1
#
_cell.length_a   1.000
_cell.length_b   1.000
_cell.length_c   1.000
_cell.angle_alpha   90.00
_cell.angle_beta   90.00
_cell.angle_gamma   90.00
#
_symmetry.space_group_name_H-M   'P 1'
#
loop_
_entity.id
_entity.type
_entity.pdbx_description
1 polymer ?
#
loop_
_entity_poly.entity_id
_entity_poly.type
_entity_poly.pdbx_seq_one_letter_code
_entity_poly.pdbx_strand_id
1 'polypeptide(L)'
;SRGDERINSATFLTTMLDYSEPGELGVFTDEEQLESLKEKMNEKGYLEGDYMAGVFNMLRANDLIWSFYVNNYLLGKSPKAFDLLYWNSDSTRMPASMHTWYIKNFYVDNKLKDPNGVSIDGTGVDLSKIDIPTCFVSTIEDHIAPWKSTYAGTQLVSGPVKFILSGSGHIAGIINPPAARKYNYRTTDNPPADLEKWADNAKVNEGSWWPEWQNWISRKCGKKVPCRVPGDGKLDIIEDAPGTYVRARLDKESNQETVKNSED
;
A
#
# COMPACT_ATOMS: atom_id res chain seq x y z
N SER A 1 13.27 18.14 -8.33
CA SER A 1 14.25 17.13 -7.90
C SER A 1 15.43 17.83 -7.23
N ARG A 2 15.98 17.31 -6.13
CA ARG A 2 17.25 17.80 -5.53
C ARG A 2 18.49 17.32 -6.33
N GLY A 3 18.32 16.97 -7.62
CA GLY A 3 19.36 16.34 -8.44
C GLY A 3 19.74 14.90 -8.03
N ASP A 4 18.87 14.22 -7.27
CA ASP A 4 19.11 12.84 -6.82
C ASP A 4 18.63 11.84 -7.87
N GLU A 5 19.56 11.07 -8.44
CA GLU A 5 19.32 10.11 -9.52
C GLU A 5 19.38 8.65 -9.03
N ARG A 6 19.29 8.40 -7.72
CA ARG A 6 19.42 7.02 -7.16
C ARG A 6 18.28 6.08 -7.57
N ILE A 7 17.13 6.61 -7.94
CA ILE A 7 15.93 5.83 -8.28
C ILE A 7 15.73 5.81 -9.79
N ASN A 8 15.93 4.64 -10.42
CA ASN A 8 15.81 4.48 -11.87
C ASN A 8 14.36 4.19 -12.35
N SER A 9 13.50 3.72 -11.45
CA SER A 9 12.09 3.42 -11.73
C SER A 9 11.31 3.22 -10.44
N ALA A 10 10.00 3.46 -10.47
CA ALA A 10 9.11 3.22 -9.33
C ALA A 10 7.99 2.22 -9.68
N THR A 11 7.53 1.46 -8.69
CA THR A 11 6.33 0.62 -8.80
C THR A 11 5.37 0.97 -7.67
N PHE A 12 4.11 1.23 -8.02
CA PHE A 12 3.03 1.56 -7.11
C PHE A 12 2.04 0.39 -7.12
N LEU A 13 1.87 -0.29 -5.98
CA LEU A 13 0.93 -1.40 -5.83
C LEU A 13 -0.26 -0.88 -5.01
N THR A 14 -1.46 -0.88 -5.60
CA THR A 14 -2.71 -0.41 -4.98
C THR A 14 -2.53 0.92 -4.22
N THR A 15 -1.79 1.86 -4.81
CA THR A 15 -1.39 3.11 -4.16
C THR A 15 -2.19 4.28 -4.72
N MET A 16 -2.83 5.06 -3.85
CA MET A 16 -3.50 6.30 -4.22
C MET A 16 -2.53 7.49 -4.14
N LEU A 17 -2.50 8.27 -5.21
CA LEU A 17 -1.82 9.58 -5.26
C LEU A 17 -2.83 10.74 -5.38
N ASP A 18 -4.04 10.43 -5.86
CA ASP A 18 -5.21 11.31 -5.84
C ASP A 18 -6.28 10.63 -4.96
N TYR A 19 -6.71 11.35 -3.92
CA TYR A 19 -7.69 10.89 -2.94
C TYR A 19 -9.08 11.50 -3.19
N SER A 20 -9.40 11.92 -4.42
CA SER A 20 -10.72 12.49 -4.75
C SER A 20 -11.85 11.47 -4.57
N GLU A 21 -11.55 10.18 -4.77
CA GLU A 21 -12.47 9.06 -4.56
C GLU A 21 -11.79 7.98 -3.71
N PRO A 22 -11.58 8.20 -2.39
CA PRO A 22 -10.69 7.36 -1.58
C PRO A 22 -11.30 6.00 -1.17
N GLY A 23 -12.42 5.61 -1.79
CA GLY A 23 -13.16 4.38 -1.47
C GLY A 23 -13.91 4.47 -0.15
N GLU A 24 -14.19 3.31 0.44
CA GLU A 24 -14.95 3.20 1.69
C GLU A 24 -14.25 3.87 2.89
N LEU A 25 -12.92 4.04 2.82
CA LEU A 25 -12.15 4.76 3.83
C LEU A 25 -12.51 6.25 3.92
N GLY A 26 -13.02 6.86 2.85
CA GLY A 26 -13.48 8.25 2.85
C GLY A 26 -14.65 8.51 3.80
N VAL A 27 -15.37 7.47 4.24
CA VAL A 27 -16.47 7.62 5.20
C VAL A 27 -15.96 7.91 6.62
N PHE A 28 -14.70 7.55 6.91
CA PHE A 28 -14.08 7.71 8.23
C PHE A 28 -13.26 9.01 8.37
N THR A 29 -13.41 9.94 7.44
CA THR A 29 -12.61 11.18 7.39
C THR A 29 -13.43 12.41 7.77
N ASP A 30 -14.56 12.19 8.43
CA ASP A 30 -15.39 13.27 8.99
C ASP A 30 -14.61 14.05 10.07
N GLU A 31 -14.83 15.36 10.13
CA GLU A 31 -14.07 16.27 11.00
C GLU A 31 -14.25 15.92 12.48
N GLU A 32 -15.45 15.49 12.88
CA GLU A 32 -15.76 15.12 14.27
C GLU A 32 -15.01 13.84 14.69
N GLN A 33 -14.94 12.84 13.81
CA GLN A 33 -14.19 11.61 14.06
C GLN A 33 -12.69 11.88 14.14
N LEU A 34 -12.20 12.77 13.27
CA LEU A 34 -10.79 13.17 13.26
C LEU A 34 -10.38 13.89 14.54
N GLU A 35 -11.22 14.78 15.06
CA GLU A 35 -10.90 15.50 16.28
C GLU A 35 -10.89 14.56 17.50
N SER A 36 -11.90 13.68 17.61
CA SER A 36 -11.90 12.64 18.65
C SER A 36 -10.68 11.71 18.55
N LEU A 37 -10.24 11.38 17.33
CA LEU A 37 -9.07 10.55 17.11
C LEU A 37 -7.78 11.27 17.52
N LYS A 38 -7.65 12.57 17.19
CA LYS A 38 -6.50 13.39 17.60
C LYS A 38 -6.39 13.48 19.11
N GLU A 39 -7.49 13.71 19.83
CA GLU A 39 -7.50 13.75 21.30
C GLU A 39 -6.91 12.47 21.88
N LYS A 40 -7.41 11.30 21.46
CA LYS A 40 -6.92 9.98 21.92
C LYS A 40 -5.45 9.74 21.56
N MET A 41 -5.04 10.15 20.36
CA MET A 41 -3.64 9.99 19.92
C MET A 41 -2.69 10.95 20.63
N ASN A 42 -3.14 12.15 21.02
CA ASN A 42 -2.34 13.13 21.75
C ASN A 42 -2.07 12.68 23.20
N GLU A 43 -3.00 11.95 23.82
CA GLU A 43 -2.79 11.37 25.15
C GLU A 43 -1.69 10.29 25.17
N LYS A 44 -1.63 9.45 24.12
CA LYS A 44 -0.71 8.31 24.05
C LYS A 44 0.56 8.56 23.23
N GLY A 45 0.55 9.56 22.35
CA GLY A 45 1.59 9.84 21.36
C GLY A 45 1.53 8.97 20.08
N TYR A 46 0.62 8.00 20.01
CA TYR A 46 0.45 7.10 18.88
C TYR A 46 -1.00 6.59 18.76
N LEU A 47 -1.35 6.12 17.56
CA LEU A 47 -2.57 5.37 17.31
C LEU A 47 -2.40 3.91 17.76
N GLU A 48 -3.29 3.42 18.61
CA GLU A 48 -3.33 2.00 18.99
C GLU A 48 -3.73 1.12 17.82
N GLY A 49 -3.11 -0.06 17.74
CA GLY A 49 -3.36 -1.03 16.67
C GLY A 49 -4.83 -1.42 16.56
N ASP A 50 -5.52 -1.57 17.69
CA ASP A 50 -6.93 -1.97 17.74
C ASP A 50 -7.88 -1.00 17.05
N TYR A 51 -7.54 0.30 17.03
CA TYR A 51 -8.37 1.30 16.35
C TYR A 51 -8.31 1.09 14.83
N MET A 52 -7.10 0.91 14.29
CA MET A 52 -6.92 0.65 12.86
C MET A 52 -7.47 -0.72 12.47
N ALA A 53 -7.28 -1.73 13.31
CA ALA A 53 -7.91 -3.04 13.16
C ALA A 53 -9.45 -2.92 13.12
N GLY A 54 -10.04 -2.06 13.96
CA GLY A 54 -11.46 -1.75 13.97
C GLY A 54 -11.95 -1.13 12.66
N VAL A 55 -11.24 -0.13 12.13
CA VAL A 55 -11.56 0.49 10.83
C VAL A 55 -11.47 -0.53 9.70
N PHE A 56 -10.38 -1.30 9.62
CA PHE A 56 -10.25 -2.37 8.62
C PHE A 56 -11.29 -3.47 8.78
N ASN A 57 -11.67 -3.86 9.99
CA ASN A 57 -12.74 -4.85 10.21
C ASN A 57 -14.10 -4.34 9.73
N MET A 58 -14.40 -3.05 9.89
CA MET A 58 -15.63 -2.43 9.38
C MET A 58 -15.66 -2.41 7.84
N LEU A 59 -14.53 -2.14 7.18
CA LEU A 59 -14.38 -2.20 5.72
C LEU A 59 -14.42 -3.65 5.19
N ARG A 60 -13.82 -4.59 5.94
CA ARG A 60 -13.71 -6.00 5.56
C ARG A 60 -14.95 -6.85 5.79
N ALA A 61 -16.02 -6.29 6.36
CA ALA A 61 -17.27 -7.02 6.54
C ALA A 61 -17.78 -7.65 5.23
N ASN A 62 -17.46 -7.04 4.07
CA ASN A 62 -17.76 -7.62 2.77
C ASN A 62 -16.69 -8.60 2.25
N ASP A 63 -15.40 -8.25 2.29
CA ASP A 63 -14.41 -8.96 1.47
C ASP A 63 -13.95 -10.32 2.02
N LEU A 64 -13.79 -10.44 3.33
CA LEU A 64 -13.24 -11.66 3.95
C LEU A 64 -14.32 -12.56 4.56
N ILE A 65 -15.48 -12.00 4.88
CA ILE A 65 -16.60 -12.78 5.43
C ILE A 65 -17.53 -13.22 4.30
N TRP A 66 -17.95 -12.35 3.38
CA TRP A 66 -18.98 -12.72 2.38
C TRP A 66 -18.44 -13.63 1.26
N SER A 67 -17.26 -13.34 0.71
CA SER A 67 -16.62 -14.22 -0.29
C SER A 67 -16.27 -15.60 0.29
N PHE A 68 -15.88 -15.64 1.57
CA PHE A 68 -15.62 -16.84 2.35
C PHE A 68 -16.91 -17.61 2.66
N TYR A 69 -17.99 -16.93 3.04
CA TYR A 69 -19.29 -17.52 3.32
C TYR A 69 -19.92 -18.12 2.05
N VAL A 70 -19.85 -17.43 0.91
CA VAL A 70 -20.35 -17.96 -0.38
C VAL A 70 -19.54 -19.18 -0.83
N ASN A 71 -18.20 -19.14 -0.74
CA ASN A 71 -17.37 -20.28 -1.17
C ASN A 71 -17.42 -21.48 -0.20
N ASN A 72 -17.60 -21.25 1.09
CA ASN A 72 -17.53 -22.33 2.10
C ASN A 72 -18.91 -22.85 2.51
N TYR A 73 -19.89 -21.97 2.72
CA TYR A 73 -21.24 -22.36 3.16
C TYR A 73 -22.12 -22.79 1.98
N LEU A 74 -22.09 -22.07 0.84
CA LEU A 74 -22.92 -22.42 -0.32
C LEU A 74 -22.25 -23.44 -1.25
N LEU A 75 -20.91 -23.44 -1.36
CA LEU A 75 -20.18 -24.31 -2.31
C LEU A 75 -19.35 -25.43 -1.66
N GLY A 76 -19.34 -25.54 -0.33
CA GLY A 76 -18.74 -26.67 0.41
C GLY A 76 -17.22 -26.84 0.26
N LYS A 77 -16.48 -25.78 -0.06
CA LYS A 77 -15.02 -25.83 -0.26
C LYS A 77 -14.25 -25.63 1.06
N SER A 78 -13.09 -26.27 1.19
CA SER A 78 -12.25 -26.19 2.39
C SER A 78 -11.58 -24.81 2.54
N PRO A 79 -11.49 -24.25 3.76
CA PRO A 79 -10.95 -22.91 3.96
C PRO A 79 -9.42 -22.89 3.82
N LYS A 80 -8.92 -22.09 2.87
CA LYS A 80 -7.51 -21.70 2.77
C LYS A 80 -7.41 -20.19 3.02
N ALA A 81 -7.26 -19.76 4.28
CA ALA A 81 -7.05 -18.35 4.62
C ALA A 81 -6.45 -18.12 6.03
N PHE A 82 -5.62 -19.03 6.56
CA PHE A 82 -5.00 -18.82 7.88
C PHE A 82 -3.88 -17.77 7.83
N ASP A 83 -3.15 -17.70 6.72
CA ASP A 83 -2.03 -16.79 6.49
C ASP A 83 -2.46 -15.32 6.34
N LEU A 84 -3.45 -15.04 5.49
CA LEU A 84 -3.95 -13.68 5.28
C LEU A 84 -4.64 -13.11 6.53
N LEU A 85 -5.37 -13.96 7.26
CA LEU A 85 -5.99 -13.58 8.52
C LEU A 85 -4.93 -13.34 9.59
N TYR A 86 -3.88 -14.17 9.65
CA TYR A 86 -2.76 -13.94 10.56
C TYR A 86 -2.10 -12.58 10.30
N TRP A 87 -1.71 -12.31 9.04
CA TRP A 87 -1.13 -11.02 8.65
C TRP A 87 -2.06 -9.84 8.98
N ASN A 88 -3.35 -9.97 8.71
CA ASN A 88 -4.32 -8.90 9.02
C ASN A 88 -4.45 -8.64 10.52
N SER A 89 -4.38 -9.69 11.36
CA SER A 89 -4.48 -9.54 12.81
C SER A 89 -3.21 -9.00 13.47
N ASP A 90 -2.07 -9.03 12.77
CA ASP A 90 -0.77 -8.55 13.26
C ASP A 90 -0.63 -7.03 13.06
N SER A 91 -1.36 -6.26 13.87
CA SER A 91 -1.45 -4.80 13.74
C SER A 91 -0.20 -4.06 14.21
N THR A 92 0.02 -2.85 13.69
CA THR A 92 1.12 -1.96 14.07
C THR A 92 0.60 -0.61 14.59
N ARG A 93 1.35 0.00 15.51
CA ARG A 93 1.08 1.38 15.96
C ARG A 93 1.63 2.39 14.97
N MET A 94 0.98 3.55 14.87
CA MET A 94 1.46 4.69 14.06
C MET A 94 1.65 5.93 14.93
N PRO A 95 2.74 6.70 14.77
CA PRO A 95 2.92 7.96 15.49
C PRO A 95 1.76 8.93 15.23
N ALA A 96 1.27 9.59 16.28
CA ALA A 96 0.11 10.48 16.22
C ALA A 96 0.28 11.60 15.18
N SER A 97 1.46 12.22 15.16
CA SER A 97 1.80 13.32 14.26
C SER A 97 1.77 12.89 12.79
N MET A 98 2.35 11.72 12.48
CA MET A 98 2.38 11.17 11.12
C MET A 98 0.96 10.82 10.65
N HIS A 99 0.20 10.10 11.47
CA HIS A 99 -1.15 9.67 11.10
C HIS A 99 -2.12 10.85 10.93
N THR A 100 -2.10 11.80 11.86
CA THR A 100 -2.93 13.02 11.77
C THR A 100 -2.60 13.83 10.52
N TRP A 101 -1.30 14.00 10.24
CA TRP A 101 -0.84 14.70 9.05
C TRP A 101 -1.29 13.98 7.77
N TYR A 102 -1.19 12.65 7.72
CA TYR A 102 -1.60 11.84 6.58
C TYR A 102 -3.10 11.98 6.29
N ILE A 103 -3.96 11.77 7.29
CA ILE A 103 -5.41 11.86 7.08
C ILE A 103 -5.82 13.27 6.66
N LYS A 104 -5.34 14.31 7.36
CA LYS A 104 -5.70 15.69 7.03
C LYS A 104 -5.27 16.08 5.62
N ASN A 105 -3.99 15.85 5.28
CA ASN A 105 -3.47 16.35 4.02
C ASN A 105 -3.91 15.50 2.82
N PHE A 106 -4.12 14.19 2.99
CA PHE A 106 -4.41 13.31 1.86
C PHE A 106 -5.90 12.99 1.76
N TYR A 107 -6.50 12.44 2.81
CA TYR A 107 -7.90 12.03 2.75
C TYR A 107 -8.89 13.20 2.80
N VAL A 108 -8.61 14.21 3.64
CA VAL A 108 -9.52 15.37 3.79
C VAL A 108 -9.23 16.42 2.73
N ASP A 109 -8.00 16.91 2.67
CA ASP A 109 -7.66 18.06 1.80
C ASP A 109 -7.19 17.66 0.40
N ASN A 110 -6.87 16.37 0.19
CA ASN A 110 -6.32 15.83 -1.06
C ASN A 110 -5.19 16.69 -1.66
N LYS A 111 -4.24 17.11 -0.81
CA LYS A 111 -3.16 18.05 -1.17
C LYS A 111 -1.98 17.40 -1.88
N LEU A 112 -1.88 16.08 -1.89
CA LEU A 112 -0.77 15.37 -2.54
C LEU A 112 -0.77 15.54 -4.07
N LYS A 113 -1.96 15.62 -4.69
CA LYS A 113 -2.08 15.81 -6.14
C LYS A 113 -1.75 17.23 -6.59
N ASP A 114 -1.88 18.20 -5.70
CA ASP A 114 -1.62 19.61 -5.98
C ASP A 114 -0.10 19.86 -5.96
N PRO A 115 0.49 20.46 -7.01
CA PRO A 115 1.90 20.83 -6.99
C PRO A 115 2.23 21.75 -5.80
N ASN A 116 3.16 21.31 -4.95
CA ASN A 116 3.53 21.95 -3.68
C ASN A 116 2.39 22.05 -2.65
N GLY A 117 1.33 21.25 -2.79
CA GLY A 117 0.22 21.20 -1.83
C GLY A 117 0.64 20.65 -0.46
N VAL A 118 1.67 19.82 -0.44
CA VAL A 118 2.33 19.35 0.80
C VAL A 118 3.85 19.60 0.74
N SER A 119 4.47 19.70 1.91
CA SER A 119 5.91 19.86 2.07
C SER A 119 6.47 18.81 3.04
N ILE A 120 7.58 18.18 2.67
CA ILE A 120 8.30 17.20 3.49
C ILE A 120 9.75 17.67 3.59
N ASP A 121 10.28 17.79 4.81
CA ASP A 121 11.65 18.29 5.06
C ASP A 121 11.91 19.64 4.35
N GLY A 122 10.95 20.57 4.47
CA GLY A 122 10.99 21.90 3.85
C GLY A 122 10.90 21.89 2.31
N THR A 123 10.68 20.74 1.69
CA THR A 123 10.63 20.58 0.23
C THR A 123 9.20 20.34 -0.23
N GLY A 124 8.67 21.26 -1.04
CA GLY A 124 7.38 21.12 -1.68
C GLY A 124 7.34 19.89 -2.59
N VAL A 125 6.26 19.11 -2.49
CA VAL A 125 6.06 17.88 -3.27
C VAL A 125 5.28 18.23 -4.53
N ASP A 126 5.85 17.91 -5.69
CA ASP A 126 5.22 18.06 -7.00
C ASP A 126 5.43 16.76 -7.78
N LEU A 127 4.35 15.95 -7.90
CA LEU A 127 4.39 14.65 -8.55
C LEU A 127 4.72 14.74 -10.05
N SER A 128 4.44 15.89 -10.69
CA SER A 128 4.79 16.11 -12.10
C SER A 128 6.30 16.13 -12.32
N LYS A 129 7.10 16.29 -11.27
CA LYS A 129 8.57 16.18 -11.34
C LYS A 129 9.08 14.75 -11.35
N ILE A 130 8.22 13.74 -11.24
CA ILE A 130 8.60 12.34 -11.39
C ILE A 130 8.65 12.04 -12.89
N ASP A 131 9.86 12.04 -13.44
CA ASP A 131 10.17 11.81 -14.87
C ASP A 131 10.74 10.41 -15.17
N ILE A 132 10.97 9.62 -14.12
CA ILE A 132 11.42 8.23 -14.22
C ILE A 132 10.27 7.30 -14.69
N PRO A 133 10.60 6.13 -15.28
CA PRO A 133 9.59 5.12 -15.58
C PRO A 133 8.85 4.64 -14.35
N THR A 134 7.52 4.61 -14.41
CA THR A 134 6.65 4.16 -13.33
C THR A 134 5.78 2.97 -13.78
N CYS A 135 5.47 2.07 -12.84
CA CYS A 135 4.51 0.99 -13.04
C CYS A 135 3.44 1.07 -11.96
N PHE A 136 2.19 1.23 -12.36
CA PHE A 136 1.03 1.24 -11.46
C PHE A 136 0.31 -0.10 -11.62
N VAL A 137 0.05 -0.75 -10.48
CA VAL A 137 -0.68 -2.01 -10.41
C VAL A 137 -1.89 -1.83 -9.52
N SER A 138 -3.07 -2.01 -10.09
CA SER A 138 -4.36 -1.89 -9.40
C SER A 138 -5.15 -3.19 -9.54
N THR A 139 -6.17 -3.39 -8.69
CA THR A 139 -7.02 -4.58 -8.73
C THR A 139 -8.48 -4.20 -8.99
N ILE A 140 -9.15 -4.87 -9.93
CA ILE A 140 -10.45 -4.44 -10.46
C ILE A 140 -11.59 -4.46 -9.44
N GLU A 141 -11.51 -5.32 -8.42
CA GLU A 141 -12.50 -5.44 -7.32
C GLU A 141 -11.96 -4.81 -6.02
N ASP A 142 -10.98 -3.90 -6.08
CA ASP A 142 -10.48 -3.20 -4.89
C ASP A 142 -11.50 -2.18 -4.35
N HIS A 143 -12.01 -2.40 -3.14
CA HIS A 143 -12.86 -1.44 -2.43
C HIS A 143 -12.07 -0.55 -1.44
N ILE A 144 -10.84 -0.95 -1.09
CA ILE A 144 -9.96 -0.22 -0.16
C ILE A 144 -9.25 0.91 -0.89
N ALA A 145 -8.66 0.60 -2.03
CA ALA A 145 -7.99 1.54 -2.92
C ALA A 145 -8.56 1.38 -4.33
N PRO A 146 -9.72 2.00 -4.62
CA PRO A 146 -10.40 1.80 -5.89
C PRO A 146 -9.47 1.99 -7.08
N TRP A 147 -9.57 1.09 -8.06
CA TRP A 147 -8.62 1.06 -9.17
C TRP A 147 -8.66 2.35 -10.01
N LYS A 148 -9.79 3.08 -10.01
CA LYS A 148 -9.94 4.41 -10.61
C LYS A 148 -9.08 5.47 -9.88
N SER A 149 -9.08 5.45 -8.55
CA SER A 149 -8.33 6.39 -7.70
C SER A 149 -6.83 6.13 -7.77
N THR A 150 -6.43 4.87 -7.77
CA THR A 150 -5.02 4.49 -8.00
C THR A 150 -4.59 4.79 -9.43
N TYR A 151 -5.49 4.65 -10.43
CA TYR A 151 -5.23 5.06 -11.81
C TYR A 151 -5.05 6.57 -11.97
N ALA A 152 -5.79 7.40 -11.25
CA ALA A 152 -5.64 8.86 -11.31
C ALA A 152 -4.18 9.30 -11.04
N GLY A 153 -3.44 8.55 -10.22
CA GLY A 153 -2.01 8.76 -9.99
C GLY A 153 -1.14 8.65 -11.25
N THR A 154 -1.56 7.88 -12.26
CA THR A 154 -0.86 7.78 -13.56
C THR A 154 -0.83 9.10 -14.31
N GLN A 155 -1.79 9.99 -14.07
CA GLN A 155 -1.92 11.28 -14.72
C GLN A 155 -1.16 12.40 -14.01
N LEU A 156 -0.61 12.11 -12.82
CA LEU A 156 0.10 13.07 -11.98
C LEU A 156 1.62 13.04 -12.17
N VAL A 157 2.14 12.02 -12.86
CA VAL A 157 3.57 11.84 -13.14
C VAL A 157 3.88 12.16 -14.60
N SER A 158 5.11 12.63 -14.88
CA SER A 158 5.52 13.00 -16.25
C SER A 158 6.32 11.93 -16.97
N GLY A 159 6.89 10.97 -16.23
CA GLY A 159 7.67 9.88 -16.78
C GLY A 159 6.83 8.81 -17.51
N PRO A 160 7.46 7.88 -18.25
CA PRO A 160 6.74 6.80 -18.92
C PRO A 160 5.96 5.94 -17.92
N VAL A 161 4.68 5.70 -18.20
CA VAL A 161 3.78 4.96 -17.31
C VAL A 161 3.39 3.61 -17.89
N LYS A 162 3.64 2.54 -17.15
CA LYS A 162 2.98 1.25 -17.36
C LYS A 162 1.82 1.10 -16.39
N PHE A 163 0.66 0.71 -16.88
CA PHE A 163 -0.49 0.39 -16.06
C PHE A 163 -0.83 -1.09 -16.19
N ILE A 164 -1.12 -1.73 -15.05
CA ILE A 164 -1.54 -3.12 -14.93
C ILE A 164 -2.80 -3.15 -14.07
N LEU A 165 -3.88 -3.70 -14.62
CA LEU A 165 -5.13 -3.93 -13.90
C LEU A 165 -5.31 -5.44 -13.69
N SER A 166 -5.05 -5.90 -12.47
CA SER A 166 -5.24 -7.30 -12.06
C SER A 166 -6.70 -7.59 -11.70
N GLY A 167 -7.12 -8.83 -11.88
CA GLY A 167 -8.38 -9.33 -11.34
C GLY A 167 -8.36 -9.48 -9.81
N SER A 168 -9.53 -9.74 -9.23
CA SER A 168 -9.79 -9.88 -7.79
C SER A 168 -9.69 -8.57 -6.99
N GLY A 169 -9.86 -8.68 -5.67
CA GLY A 169 -9.80 -7.56 -4.71
C GLY A 169 -8.38 -7.30 -4.20
N HIS A 170 -8.26 -6.34 -3.26
CA HIS A 170 -7.01 -5.71 -2.81
C HIS A 170 -5.83 -6.69 -2.62
N ILE A 171 -5.98 -7.66 -1.72
CA ILE A 171 -4.90 -8.60 -1.38
C ILE A 171 -4.78 -9.69 -2.43
N ALA A 172 -5.90 -10.30 -2.83
CA ALA A 172 -5.91 -11.47 -3.72
C ALA A 172 -5.44 -11.13 -5.14
N GLY A 173 -5.66 -9.90 -5.60
CA GLY A 173 -5.19 -9.42 -6.90
C GLY A 173 -3.70 -9.07 -6.89
N ILE A 174 -3.19 -8.47 -5.81
CA ILE A 174 -1.75 -8.16 -5.69
C ILE A 174 -0.92 -9.43 -5.40
N ILE A 175 -1.36 -10.24 -4.43
CA ILE A 175 -0.70 -11.49 -4.04
C ILE A 175 -1.24 -12.65 -4.88
N ASN A 176 -0.86 -12.64 -6.17
CA ASN A 176 -1.25 -13.68 -7.13
C ASN A 176 0.00 -14.40 -7.69
N PRO A 177 0.52 -15.43 -7.00
CA PRO A 177 1.67 -16.18 -7.49
C PRO A 177 1.41 -16.85 -8.86
N PRO A 178 2.32 -16.77 -9.84
CA PRO A 178 2.14 -17.36 -11.17
C PRO A 178 1.83 -18.87 -11.15
N ALA A 179 2.37 -19.59 -10.18
CA ALA A 179 2.12 -21.03 -10.00
C ALA A 179 0.65 -21.36 -9.69
N ALA A 180 -0.11 -20.42 -9.12
CA ALA A 180 -1.52 -20.62 -8.78
C ALA A 180 -2.43 -20.61 -10.02
N ARG A 181 -1.99 -20.01 -11.14
CA ARG A 181 -2.75 -19.89 -12.40
C ARG A 181 -4.18 -19.37 -12.18
N LYS A 182 -4.33 -18.38 -11.31
CA LYS A 182 -5.61 -17.74 -11.00
C LYS A 182 -5.70 -16.34 -11.61
N TYR A 183 -6.94 -15.92 -11.79
CA TYR A 183 -7.32 -14.58 -12.26
C TYR A 183 -6.78 -14.26 -13.65
N ASN A 184 -6.87 -12.99 -14.01
CA ASN A 184 -6.39 -12.42 -15.25
C ASN A 184 -5.91 -10.99 -14.98
N TYR A 185 -5.29 -10.38 -15.98
CA TYR A 185 -4.89 -8.98 -15.93
C TYR A 185 -4.97 -8.32 -17.30
N ARG A 186 -5.09 -6.99 -17.29
CA ARG A 186 -4.99 -6.12 -18.46
C ARG A 186 -3.77 -5.23 -18.27
N THR A 187 -3.14 -4.79 -19.37
CA THR A 187 -2.00 -3.86 -19.28
C THR A 187 -1.95 -2.91 -20.46
N THR A 188 -1.40 -1.73 -20.24
CA THR A 188 -1.08 -0.73 -21.27
C THR A 188 0.21 0.01 -20.88
N ASP A 189 1.00 0.41 -21.88
CA ASP A 189 2.15 1.29 -21.71
C ASP A 189 1.79 2.76 -22.00
N ASN A 190 0.53 3.03 -22.37
CA ASN A 190 -0.01 4.37 -22.60
C ASN A 190 -1.42 4.44 -21.95
N PRO A 191 -1.52 4.80 -20.67
CA PRO A 191 -2.79 4.93 -19.98
C PRO A 191 -3.68 6.01 -20.63
N PRO A 192 -4.88 5.68 -21.16
CA PRO A 192 -5.75 6.64 -21.84
C PRO A 192 -6.58 7.52 -20.89
N ALA A 193 -7.12 8.63 -21.37
CA ALA A 193 -8.00 9.48 -20.55
C ALA A 193 -9.29 8.76 -20.11
N ASP A 194 -9.88 7.93 -21.00
CA ASP A 194 -11.07 7.13 -20.71
C ASP A 194 -10.67 5.72 -20.24
N LEU A 195 -10.58 5.59 -18.92
CA LEU A 195 -10.13 4.38 -18.24
C LEU A 195 -11.15 3.24 -18.29
N GLU A 196 -12.44 3.53 -18.14
CA GLU A 196 -13.48 2.49 -18.14
C GLU A 196 -13.60 1.83 -19.50
N LYS A 197 -13.66 2.64 -20.55
CA LYS A 197 -13.66 2.15 -21.92
C LYS A 197 -12.41 1.34 -22.21
N TRP A 198 -11.25 1.74 -21.69
CA TRP A 198 -10.05 0.93 -21.81
C TRP A 198 -10.18 -0.41 -21.10
N ALA A 199 -10.66 -0.45 -19.86
CA ALA A 199 -10.79 -1.69 -19.09
C ALA A 199 -11.73 -2.70 -19.77
N ASP A 200 -12.82 -2.22 -20.38
CA ASP A 200 -13.80 -3.06 -21.09
C ASP A 200 -13.25 -3.65 -22.39
N ASN A 201 -12.40 -2.89 -23.10
CA ASN A 201 -11.92 -3.28 -24.43
C ASN A 201 -10.50 -3.85 -24.43
N ALA A 202 -9.74 -3.69 -23.34
CA ALA A 202 -8.38 -4.15 -23.25
C ALA A 202 -8.29 -5.68 -23.31
N LYS A 203 -7.24 -6.16 -23.97
CA LYS A 203 -6.93 -7.59 -24.02
C LYS A 203 -6.78 -8.14 -22.60
N VAL A 204 -7.59 -9.15 -22.28
CA VAL A 204 -7.48 -9.92 -21.05
C VAL A 204 -6.36 -10.94 -21.22
N ASN A 205 -5.38 -10.92 -20.31
CA ASN A 205 -4.29 -11.87 -20.24
C ASN A 205 -4.53 -12.81 -19.05
N GLU A 206 -4.49 -14.11 -19.29
CA GLU A 206 -4.76 -15.11 -18.25
C GLU A 206 -3.60 -15.22 -17.25
N GLY A 207 -3.96 -15.49 -15.98
CA GLY A 207 -3.01 -15.75 -14.90
C GLY A 207 -2.50 -14.51 -14.18
N SER A 208 -1.33 -14.66 -13.56
CA SER A 208 -0.69 -13.62 -12.75
C SER A 208 -0.09 -12.50 -13.61
N TRP A 209 -0.18 -11.27 -13.09
CA TRP A 209 0.49 -10.09 -13.65
C TRP A 209 1.98 -10.02 -13.28
N TRP A 210 2.47 -10.81 -12.31
CA TRP A 210 3.87 -10.75 -11.86
C TRP A 210 4.89 -10.96 -12.99
N PRO A 211 4.70 -11.89 -13.95
CA PRO A 211 5.61 -12.06 -15.08
C PRO A 211 5.65 -10.82 -15.99
N GLU A 212 4.53 -10.12 -16.17
CA GLU A 212 4.46 -8.88 -16.94
C GLU A 212 5.27 -7.77 -16.26
N TRP A 213 5.09 -7.59 -14.96
CA TRP A 213 5.89 -6.66 -14.17
C TRP A 213 7.38 -7.04 -14.16
N GLN A 214 7.70 -8.33 -13.98
CA GLN A 214 9.07 -8.84 -14.01
C GLN A 214 9.75 -8.53 -15.35
N ASN A 215 9.05 -8.73 -16.46
CA ASN A 215 9.54 -8.39 -17.80
C ASN A 215 9.78 -6.88 -17.95
N TRP A 216 8.91 -6.04 -17.39
CA TRP A 216 9.06 -4.59 -17.41
C TRP A 216 10.23 -4.10 -16.55
N ILE A 217 10.38 -4.59 -15.31
CA ILE A 217 11.42 -4.13 -14.37
C ILE A 217 12.80 -4.65 -14.77
N SER A 218 12.90 -5.88 -15.30
CA SER A 218 14.19 -6.48 -15.68
C SER A 218 14.95 -5.65 -16.73
N ARG A 219 14.23 -4.93 -17.60
CA ARG A 219 14.82 -4.02 -18.60
C ARG A 219 15.45 -2.76 -17.98
N LYS A 220 15.20 -2.50 -16.69
CA LYS A 220 15.66 -1.34 -15.92
C LYS A 220 16.69 -1.68 -14.86
N CYS A 221 16.99 -2.97 -14.65
CA CYS A 221 17.91 -3.47 -13.63
C CYS A 221 19.38 -3.58 -14.09
N GLY A 222 19.71 -3.11 -15.30
CA GLY A 222 21.06 -3.22 -15.85
C GLY A 222 21.48 -4.66 -16.18
N LYS A 223 22.80 -4.90 -16.23
CA LYS A 223 23.37 -6.22 -16.55
C LYS A 223 23.31 -7.15 -15.34
N LYS A 224 23.15 -8.45 -15.60
CA LYS A 224 23.33 -9.48 -14.57
C LYS A 224 24.78 -9.46 -14.08
N VAL A 225 24.93 -9.56 -12.77
CA VAL A 225 26.22 -9.64 -12.08
C VAL A 225 26.21 -10.89 -11.17
N PRO A 226 27.38 -11.38 -10.73
CA PRO A 226 27.43 -12.42 -9.71
C PRO A 226 26.63 -12.04 -8.46
N CYS A 227 26.06 -13.04 -7.79
CA CYS A 227 25.32 -12.81 -6.55
C CYS A 227 26.23 -12.14 -5.51
N ARG A 228 25.71 -11.13 -4.80
CA ARG A 228 26.42 -10.46 -3.71
C ARG A 228 26.20 -11.24 -2.43
N VAL A 229 27.25 -11.38 -1.61
CA VAL A 229 27.13 -11.98 -0.28
C VAL A 229 26.81 -10.86 0.73
N PRO A 230 25.75 -11.01 1.55
CA PRO A 230 25.52 -10.09 2.66
C PRO A 230 26.76 -9.98 3.55
N GLY A 231 27.14 -8.76 3.94
CA GLY A 231 28.33 -8.51 4.76
C GLY A 231 29.63 -8.23 3.99
N ASP A 232 29.73 -8.54 2.69
CA ASP A 232 30.95 -8.28 1.89
C ASP A 232 31.22 -6.78 1.60
N GLY A 233 30.33 -5.89 2.04
CA GLY A 233 30.37 -4.46 1.78
C GLY A 233 30.90 -3.63 2.95
N LYS A 234 30.44 -2.38 3.05
CA LYS A 234 30.74 -1.46 4.17
C LYS A 234 29.80 -1.62 5.37
N LEU A 235 28.84 -2.53 5.28
CA LEU A 235 27.77 -2.71 6.26
C LEU A 235 27.87 -4.11 6.84
N ASP A 236 27.98 -4.17 8.17
CA ASP A 236 28.02 -5.43 8.91
C ASP A 236 26.65 -6.11 8.97
N ILE A 237 26.65 -7.44 9.10
CA ILE A 237 25.45 -8.22 9.34
C ILE A 237 24.99 -7.98 10.78
N ILE A 238 23.73 -7.61 10.96
CA ILE A 238 23.13 -7.35 12.28
C ILE A 238 22.45 -8.63 12.82
N GLU A 239 21.54 -9.22 12.04
CA GLU A 239 20.80 -10.44 12.38
C GLU A 239 20.26 -11.14 11.12
N ASP A 240 19.84 -12.40 11.25
CA ASP A 240 19.16 -13.13 10.18
C ASP A 240 17.75 -12.56 9.92
N ALA A 241 17.34 -12.56 8.65
CA ALA A 241 15.95 -12.29 8.28
C ALA A 241 15.00 -13.31 8.97
N PRO A 242 13.79 -12.91 9.41
CA PRO A 242 13.08 -11.68 9.04
C PRO A 242 13.36 -10.48 9.98
N GLY A 243 14.28 -10.61 10.92
CA GLY A 243 14.67 -9.56 11.84
C GLY A 243 13.74 -9.38 13.05
N THR A 244 14.15 -8.54 13.99
CA THR A 244 13.47 -8.30 15.28
C THR A 244 12.23 -7.42 15.16
N TYR A 245 12.25 -6.40 14.29
CA TYR A 245 11.17 -5.41 14.22
C TYR A 245 9.83 -6.02 13.76
N VAL A 246 9.85 -6.93 12.78
CA VAL A 246 8.63 -7.65 12.34
C VAL A 246 8.15 -8.69 13.35
N ARG A 247 8.98 -9.05 14.33
CA ARG A 247 8.62 -9.95 15.44
C ARG A 247 8.12 -9.20 16.67
N ALA A 248 8.11 -7.87 16.64
CA ALA A 248 7.58 -7.05 17.73
C ALA A 248 6.08 -7.29 17.88
N ARG A 249 5.61 -7.35 19.13
CA ARG A 249 4.23 -7.68 19.47
C ARG A 249 3.60 -6.59 20.32
N LEU A 250 2.36 -6.20 20.02
CA LEU A 250 1.65 -5.14 20.75
C LEU A 250 1.13 -5.58 22.12
N ASP A 251 0.91 -6.89 22.33
CA ASP A 251 0.41 -7.46 23.59
C ASP A 251 1.51 -7.70 24.65
N LYS A 252 2.78 -7.51 24.29
CA LYS A 252 3.87 -7.47 25.25
C LYS A 252 4.06 -6.03 25.68
N GLU A 253 3.52 -5.66 26.83
CA GLU A 253 3.82 -4.36 27.46
C GLU A 253 5.34 -4.19 27.54
N SER A 254 5.81 -3.01 27.10
CA SER A 254 7.20 -2.63 27.29
C SER A 254 7.45 -2.53 28.79
N ASN A 255 8.18 -3.49 29.37
CA ASN A 255 8.82 -3.31 30.66
C ASN A 255 9.85 -2.18 30.55
N GLN A 256 9.40 -0.93 30.58
CA GLN A 256 10.25 0.20 30.90
C GLN A 256 10.41 0.19 32.41
N GLU A 257 11.54 -0.37 32.87
CA GLU A 257 12.02 -0.17 34.23
C GLU A 257 12.06 1.34 34.48
N THR A 258 11.20 1.80 35.38
CA THR A 258 11.25 3.13 35.93
C THR A 258 12.55 3.20 36.72
N VAL A 259 13.58 3.83 36.16
CA VAL A 259 14.79 4.20 36.90
C VAL A 259 14.33 5.17 37.99
N LYS A 260 14.13 4.64 39.20
CA LYS A 260 13.96 5.45 40.40
C LYS A 260 15.26 6.22 40.61
N ASN A 261 15.21 7.52 40.37
CA ASN A 261 16.16 8.43 41.01
C ASN A 261 16.02 8.24 42.52
N SER A 262 17.05 7.69 43.13
CA SER A 262 17.24 7.77 44.57
C SER A 262 18.05 9.03 44.83
N GLU A 263 17.39 10.01 45.42
CA GLU A 263 18.05 11.03 46.23
C GLU A 263 18.52 10.36 47.51
N ASP A 264 19.82 10.46 47.79
CA ASP A 264 20.44 10.59 49.12
C ASP A 264 21.77 11.34 48.94
#